data_AF-A0A962KL98-F1
#
_entry.id   AF-A0A962KL98-F1
#
_cell.length_a   1.000
_cell.length_b   1.000
_cell.length_c   1.000
_cell.angle_alpha   90.00
_cell.angle_beta   90.00
_cell.angle_gamma   90.00
#
_symmetry.space_group_name_H-M   'P 1'
#
loop_
_entity.id
_entity.type
_entity.pdbx_description
1 polymer ?
#
loop_
_entity_poly.entity_id
_entity_poly.type
_entity_poly.pdbx_seq_one_letter_code
_entity_poly.pdbx_strand_id
1 'polypeptide(L)'
;MKKSFTRALVGAFLAGAALLLLSGASWSMCQSGGMNFDPGRMLEHMDERLDLSDDQRNQIEPLLNATREKIRIDRERLTTLREQLHALREDFDSDQARAISTQIGELTGNMVFEMSRTHAQMFAVLDAEQRAEMDKVMEQRHRRGGKWRKHCAS
;
A
#
# COMPACT_ATOMS: atom_id res chain seq x y z
N MET A 1 -70.70 -42.66 17.54
CA MET A 1 -70.84 -42.66 16.07
C MET A 1 -69.62 -41.99 15.45
N LYS A 2 -69.08 -42.59 14.39
CA LYS A 2 -68.04 -42.15 13.43
C LYS A 2 -66.59 -42.03 13.94
N LYS A 3 -65.69 -42.52 13.07
CA LYS A 3 -64.33 -43.01 13.32
C LYS A 3 -63.26 -42.01 12.83
N SER A 4 -62.12 -42.02 13.54
CA SER A 4 -60.72 -42.03 13.07
C SER A 4 -60.08 -40.87 12.27
N PHE A 5 -58.89 -40.50 12.79
CA PHE A 5 -57.61 -40.23 12.09
C PHE A 5 -57.44 -38.98 11.21
N THR A 6 -56.56 -38.06 11.66
CA THR A 6 -55.53 -37.46 10.77
C THR A 6 -54.33 -36.92 11.56
N ARG A 7 -53.13 -37.24 11.03
CA ARG A 7 -51.79 -36.83 11.47
C ARG A 7 -51.46 -35.44 10.92
N ALA A 8 -50.55 -34.69 11.58
CA ALA A 8 -49.31 -34.13 10.99
C ALA A 8 -48.79 -32.85 11.70
N LEU A 9 -47.51 -32.94 12.10
CA LEU A 9 -46.41 -31.96 11.89
C LEU A 9 -46.59 -30.48 12.26
N VAL A 10 -46.05 -30.12 13.42
CA VAL A 10 -45.29 -28.87 13.67
C VAL A 10 -44.15 -29.34 14.59
N GLY A 11 -42.85 -29.32 14.27
CA GLY A 11 -42.05 -28.39 13.51
C GLY A 11 -40.82 -28.13 14.38
N ALA A 12 -39.75 -28.92 14.20
CA ALA A 12 -38.54 -28.89 15.00
C ALA A 12 -37.69 -27.65 14.69
N PHE A 13 -37.44 -26.78 15.68
CA PHE A 13 -36.37 -25.78 15.65
C PHE A 13 -35.94 -25.42 17.09
N LEU A 14 -35.18 -26.29 17.75
CA LEU A 14 -34.38 -25.94 18.92
C LEU A 14 -33.04 -26.67 18.84
N ALA A 15 -32.18 -26.22 17.93
CA ALA A 15 -30.75 -26.53 17.93
C ALA A 15 -30.00 -25.38 17.24
N GLY A 16 -29.05 -24.76 17.94
CA GLY A 16 -28.03 -23.93 17.30
C GLY A 16 -28.02 -22.45 17.65
N ALA A 17 -27.97 -22.08 18.94
CA ALA A 17 -27.37 -20.81 19.35
C ALA A 17 -25.88 -21.06 19.66
N ALA A 18 -25.12 -21.40 18.61
CA ALA A 18 -23.68 -21.57 18.68
C ALA A 18 -22.98 -20.24 18.41
N LEU A 19 -22.31 -19.70 19.44
CA LEU A 19 -20.97 -19.12 19.41
C LEU A 19 -20.47 -18.59 18.04
N LEU A 20 -20.79 -17.34 17.67
CA LEU A 20 -20.06 -16.60 16.63
C LEU A 20 -20.11 -15.07 16.89
N LEU A 21 -19.44 -14.62 17.94
CA LEU A 21 -19.18 -13.18 18.18
C LEU A 21 -17.67 -12.86 18.28
N LEU A 22 -16.81 -13.59 17.56
CA LEU A 22 -15.36 -13.35 17.54
C LEU A 22 -14.74 -13.32 16.12
N SER A 23 -15.51 -12.88 15.13
CA SER A 23 -15.01 -12.67 13.77
C SER A 23 -15.38 -11.29 13.22
N GLY A 24 -15.44 -10.30 14.11
CA GLY A 24 -15.39 -8.88 13.77
C GLY A 24 -13.97 -8.48 13.39
N ALA A 25 -13.47 -9.11 12.34
CA ALA A 25 -12.59 -8.54 11.33
C ALA A 25 -11.42 -7.68 11.87
N SER A 26 -10.28 -8.35 11.97
CA SER A 26 -8.90 -7.88 12.22
C SER A 26 -8.36 -6.87 11.18
N TRP A 27 -9.15 -5.87 10.78
CA TRP A 27 -8.80 -4.82 9.81
C TRP A 27 -8.17 -3.58 10.47
N SER A 28 -7.68 -3.69 11.69
CA SER A 28 -6.81 -2.69 12.31
C SER A 28 -5.32 -3.02 12.10
N MET A 29 -4.96 -3.57 10.94
CA MET A 29 -3.56 -3.84 10.60
C MET A 29 -2.92 -2.65 9.89
N CYS A 30 -1.85 -2.14 10.51
CA CYS A 30 -0.87 -1.21 9.94
C CYS A 30 -1.48 0.01 9.26
N GLN A 31 -1.78 1.03 10.06
CA GLN A 31 -1.69 2.40 9.60
C GLN A 31 -0.33 2.56 8.93
N SER A 32 -0.33 2.51 7.59
CA SER A 32 0.81 2.82 6.75
C SER A 32 1.17 4.26 7.05
N GLY A 33 2.01 4.47 8.07
CA GLY A 33 2.62 5.77 8.35
C GLY A 33 3.19 6.25 7.04
N GLY A 34 2.68 7.38 6.54
CA GLY A 34 3.09 7.94 5.28
C GLY A 34 4.62 8.02 5.26
N MET A 35 5.26 7.26 4.38
CA MET A 35 6.68 7.48 4.10
C MET A 35 6.79 8.86 3.47
N ASN A 36 7.02 9.87 4.31
CA ASN A 36 7.41 11.19 3.86
C ASN A 36 8.67 11.02 3.03
N PHE A 37 8.51 11.28 1.73
CA PHE A 37 9.58 11.17 0.74
C PHE A 37 10.32 12.50 0.80
N ASP A 38 11.48 12.50 1.45
CA ASP A 38 12.33 13.67 1.59
C ASP A 38 13.62 13.47 0.77
N PRO A 39 13.80 14.18 -0.36
CA PRO A 39 14.98 14.09 -1.21
C PRO A 39 16.29 14.31 -0.47
N GLY A 40 16.35 15.32 0.41
CA GLY A 40 17.55 15.65 1.17
C GLY A 40 18.00 14.48 2.05
N ARG A 41 17.10 13.97 2.88
CA ARG A 41 17.36 12.79 3.71
C ARG A 41 17.69 11.55 2.88
N MET A 42 17.06 11.36 1.72
CA MET A 42 17.36 10.22 0.85
C MET A 42 18.75 10.32 0.23
N LEU A 43 19.15 11.52 -0.21
CA LEU A 43 20.49 11.77 -0.76
C LEU A 43 21.55 11.60 0.33
N GLU A 44 21.34 12.18 1.52
CA GLU A 44 22.23 12.04 2.68
C GLU A 44 22.43 10.56 3.05
N HIS A 45 21.35 9.79 3.19
CA HIS A 45 21.47 8.36 3.48
C HIS A 45 22.12 7.53 2.37
N MET A 46 22.03 7.99 1.12
CA MET A 46 22.70 7.31 0.01
C MET A 46 24.19 7.63 0.01
N ASP A 47 24.53 8.88 0.28
CA ASP A 47 25.90 9.37 0.43
C ASP A 47 26.64 8.65 1.57
N GLU A 48 26.03 8.60 2.76
CA GLU A 48 26.56 7.86 3.92
C GLU A 48 26.84 6.37 3.64
N ARG A 49 26.18 5.79 2.65
CA ARG A 49 26.26 4.36 2.33
C ARG A 49 27.19 4.05 1.18
N LEU A 50 27.21 4.93 0.18
CA LEU A 50 27.87 4.68 -1.11
C LEU A 50 29.07 5.60 -1.33
N ASP A 51 29.32 6.55 -0.43
CA ASP A 51 30.39 7.55 -0.53
C ASP A 51 30.33 8.26 -1.90
N LEU A 52 29.27 9.03 -2.12
CA LEU A 52 29.01 9.61 -3.44
C LEU A 52 29.97 10.76 -3.69
N SER A 53 30.51 10.84 -4.90
CA SER A 53 31.27 12.03 -5.29
C SER A 53 30.34 13.25 -5.43
N ASP A 54 30.92 14.45 -5.33
CA ASP A 54 30.17 15.69 -5.53
C ASP A 54 29.46 15.73 -6.90
N ASP A 55 30.10 15.22 -7.95
CA ASP A 55 29.51 15.12 -9.28
C ASP A 55 28.32 14.16 -9.33
N GLN A 56 28.36 13.06 -8.57
CA GLN A 56 27.24 12.12 -8.48
C GLN A 56 26.07 12.73 -7.69
N ARG A 57 26.36 13.41 -6.57
CA ARG A 57 25.36 14.11 -5.76
C ARG A 57 24.64 15.18 -6.57
N ASN A 58 25.38 15.99 -7.32
CA ASN A 58 24.86 17.03 -8.20
C ASN A 58 23.97 16.48 -9.34
N GLN A 59 24.21 15.26 -9.80
CA GLN A 59 23.36 14.59 -10.79
C GLN A 59 22.10 13.98 -10.17
N ILE A 60 22.18 13.48 -8.93
CA ILE A 60 21.11 12.73 -8.28
C ILE A 60 20.08 13.65 -7.62
N GLU A 61 20.51 14.74 -6.98
CA GLU A 61 19.64 15.69 -6.31
C GLU A 61 18.46 16.18 -7.19
N PRO A 62 18.68 16.65 -8.44
CA PRO A 62 17.57 17.11 -9.28
C PRO A 62 16.61 15.98 -9.65
N LEU A 63 17.08 14.73 -9.77
CA LEU A 63 16.21 13.57 -10.02
C LEU A 63 15.25 13.35 -8.85
N LEU A 64 15.77 13.34 -7.62
CA LEU A 64 14.96 13.17 -6.42
C LEU A 64 13.97 14.33 -6.23
N ASN A 65 14.40 15.57 -6.49
CA ASN A 65 13.54 16.74 -6.39
C ASN A 65 12.39 16.72 -7.41
N ALA A 66 12.68 16.37 -8.67
CA ALA A 66 11.67 16.23 -9.70
C ALA A 66 10.64 15.14 -9.33
N THR A 67 11.10 14.01 -8.79
CA THR A 67 10.22 12.92 -8.35
C THR A 67 9.40 13.29 -7.13
N ARG A 68 9.97 14.02 -6.16
CA ARG A 68 9.22 14.53 -4.99
C ARG A 68 8.01 15.31 -5.44
N GLU A 69 8.19 16.23 -6.39
CA GLU A 69 7.13 17.11 -6.83
C GLU A 69 6.01 16.36 -7.55
N LYS A 70 6.35 15.44 -8.46
CA LYS A 70 5.35 14.56 -9.10
C LYS A 70 4.56 13.75 -8.09
N ILE A 71 5.27 13.09 -7.16
CA ILE A 71 4.65 12.26 -6.14
C ILE A 71 3.80 13.07 -5.16
N ARG A 72 4.18 14.32 -4.87
CA ARG A 72 3.40 15.23 -4.02
C ARG A 72 2.04 15.50 -4.64
N ILE A 73 2.01 15.88 -5.92
CA ILE A 73 0.78 16.13 -6.68
C ILE A 73 -0.10 14.87 -6.71
N ASP A 74 0.49 13.72 -7.01
CA ASP A 74 -0.24 12.45 -7.03
C ASP A 74 -0.80 12.09 -5.65
N ARG A 75 -0.07 12.34 -4.56
CA ARG A 75 -0.55 12.08 -3.18
C ARG A 75 -1.71 12.98 -2.79
N GLU A 76 -1.68 14.24 -3.18
CA GLU A 76 -2.78 15.18 -2.94
C GLU A 76 -4.03 14.69 -3.66
N ARG A 77 -3.90 14.34 -4.94
CA ARG A 77 -5.02 13.78 -5.72
C ARG A 77 -5.54 12.47 -5.14
N LEU A 78 -4.65 11.60 -4.69
CA LEU A 78 -4.98 10.32 -4.07
C LEU A 78 -5.75 10.50 -2.76
N THR A 79 -5.40 11.51 -1.97
CA THR A 79 -6.12 11.88 -0.73
C THR A 79 -7.55 12.28 -1.07
N THR A 80 -7.73 13.20 -2.03
CA THR A 80 -9.06 13.63 -2.47
C THR A 80 -9.92 12.47 -2.98
N LEU A 81 -9.35 11.56 -3.78
CA LEU A 81 -10.08 10.40 -4.30
C LEU A 81 -10.53 9.45 -3.18
N ARG A 82 -9.70 9.27 -2.14
CA ARG A 82 -10.07 8.46 -0.97
C ARG A 82 -11.18 9.10 -0.15
N GLU A 83 -11.15 10.42 0.01
CA GLU A 83 -12.22 11.17 0.67
C GLU A 83 -13.54 11.06 -0.10
N GLN A 84 -13.50 11.17 -1.43
CA GLN A 84 -14.66 10.96 -2.29
C GLN A 84 -15.22 9.54 -2.15
N LEU A 85 -14.36 8.53 -2.14
CA LEU A 85 -14.80 7.14 -1.93
C LEU A 85 -15.42 6.94 -0.53
N HIS A 86 -14.85 7.57 0.49
CA HIS A 86 -15.39 7.53 1.86
C HIS A 86 -16.77 8.21 1.95
N ALA A 87 -16.99 9.29 1.19
CA ALA A 87 -18.28 9.99 1.17
C ALA A 87 -19.42 9.14 0.56
N LEU A 88 -19.12 8.18 -0.32
CA LEU A 88 -20.12 7.26 -0.89
C LEU A 88 -20.62 6.18 0.09
N ARG A 89 -20.18 6.20 1.36
CA ARG A 89 -20.54 5.15 2.33
C ARG A 89 -22.03 5.11 2.66
N GLU A 90 -22.67 6.27 2.71
CA GLU A 90 -24.08 6.38 3.15
C GLU A 90 -25.06 6.13 2.01
N ASP A 91 -24.65 6.47 0.78
CA ASP A 91 -25.40 6.22 -0.46
C ASP A 91 -24.44 5.68 -1.52
N PHE A 92 -24.32 4.35 -1.59
CA PHE A 92 -23.30 3.70 -2.39
C PHE A 92 -23.71 3.61 -3.86
N ASP A 93 -23.07 4.43 -4.69
CA ASP A 93 -23.08 4.30 -6.14
C ASP A 93 -21.92 3.39 -6.59
N SER A 94 -22.26 2.22 -7.14
CA SER A 94 -21.27 1.23 -7.58
C SER A 94 -20.44 1.67 -8.78
N ASP A 95 -21.02 2.46 -9.69
CA ASP A 95 -20.34 2.91 -10.90
C ASP A 95 -19.36 4.03 -10.56
N GLN A 96 -19.80 4.97 -9.71
CA GLN A 96 -18.94 6.02 -9.17
C GLN A 96 -17.79 5.44 -8.32
N ALA A 97 -18.08 4.48 -7.43
CA ALA A 97 -17.06 3.82 -6.63
C ALA A 97 -16.03 3.09 -7.50
N ARG A 98 -16.47 2.43 -8.59
CA ARG A 98 -15.58 1.77 -9.55
C ARG A 98 -14.70 2.76 -10.30
N ALA A 99 -15.26 3.90 -10.74
CA ALA A 99 -14.52 4.94 -11.44
C ALA A 99 -13.43 5.56 -10.54
N ILE A 100 -13.76 5.90 -9.28
CA ILE A 100 -12.80 6.42 -8.30
C ILE A 100 -11.71 5.39 -8.00
N SER A 101 -12.09 4.13 -7.80
CA SER A 101 -11.13 3.05 -7.52
C SER A 101 -10.15 2.82 -8.68
N THR A 102 -10.62 2.96 -9.92
CA THR A 102 -9.78 2.87 -11.12
C THR A 102 -8.74 4.00 -11.15
N GLN A 103 -9.19 5.24 -10.91
CA GLN A 103 -8.28 6.40 -10.82
C GLN A 103 -7.23 6.24 -9.72
N ILE A 104 -7.63 5.72 -8.55
CA ILE A 104 -6.70 5.40 -7.45
C ILE A 104 -5.63 4.40 -7.92
N GLY A 105 -6.04 3.36 -8.66
CA GLY A 105 -5.13 2.35 -9.20
C GLY A 105 -4.13 2.93 -10.20
N GLU A 106 -4.60 3.70 -11.18
CA GLU A 106 -3.76 4.38 -12.17
C GLU A 106 -2.75 5.32 -11.51
N LEU A 107 -3.21 6.14 -10.57
CA LEU A 107 -2.39 7.10 -9.87
C LEU A 107 -1.29 6.42 -9.03
N THR A 108 -1.66 5.36 -8.31
CA THR A 108 -0.68 4.57 -7.55
C THR A 108 0.33 3.88 -8.48
N GLY A 109 -0.12 3.39 -9.63
CA GLY A 109 0.75 2.81 -10.66
C GLY A 109 1.77 3.81 -11.20
N ASN A 110 1.33 5.04 -11.49
CA ASN A 110 2.20 6.13 -11.94
C ASN A 110 3.24 6.50 -10.88
N MET A 111 2.84 6.60 -9.62
CA MET A 111 3.77 6.88 -8.52
C MET A 111 4.87 5.81 -8.40
N VAL A 112 4.49 4.52 -8.52
CA VAL A 112 5.46 3.41 -8.51
C VAL A 112 6.39 3.50 -9.71
N PHE A 113 5.84 3.74 -10.91
CA PHE A 113 6.62 3.89 -12.13
C PHE A 113 7.66 5.02 -12.02
N GLU A 114 7.26 6.21 -11.55
CA GLU A 114 8.17 7.35 -11.38
C GLU A 114 9.27 7.04 -10.35
N MET A 115 8.95 6.40 -9.23
CA MET A 115 9.96 5.94 -8.28
C MET A 115 10.94 4.95 -8.90
N SER A 116 10.45 3.94 -9.63
CA SER A 116 11.29 2.95 -10.29
C SER A 116 12.19 3.58 -11.35
N ARG A 117 11.66 4.52 -12.13
CA ARG A 117 12.42 5.29 -13.12
C ARG A 117 13.56 6.07 -12.44
N THR A 118 13.26 6.78 -11.36
CA THR A 118 14.26 7.56 -10.63
C THR A 118 15.34 6.67 -10.01
N HIS A 119 14.96 5.53 -9.44
CA HIS A 119 15.92 4.54 -8.97
C HIS A 119 16.84 4.05 -10.10
N ALA A 120 16.31 3.76 -11.29
CA ALA A 120 17.11 3.34 -12.43
C ALA A 120 18.08 4.45 -12.90
N GLN A 121 17.63 5.71 -12.91
CA GLN A 121 18.47 6.85 -13.28
C GLN A 121 19.58 7.09 -12.25
N MET A 122 19.27 7.01 -10.95
CA MET A 122 20.28 7.09 -9.89
C MET A 122 21.29 5.96 -10.00
N PHE A 123 20.83 4.72 -10.21
CA PHE A 123 21.70 3.58 -10.39
C PHE A 123 22.66 3.81 -11.57
N ALA A 124 22.20 4.42 -12.66
CA ALA A 124 23.02 4.73 -13.82
C ALA A 124 24.19 5.71 -13.55
N VAL A 125 24.10 6.54 -12.51
CA VAL A 125 25.15 7.51 -12.11
C VAL A 125 26.26 6.85 -11.27
N LEU A 126 25.97 5.70 -10.65
CA LEU A 126 26.90 4.99 -9.76
C LEU A 126 27.96 4.20 -10.55
N ASP A 127 29.13 4.03 -9.94
CA ASP A 127 30.14 3.10 -10.44
C ASP A 127 29.81 1.63 -10.09
N ALA A 128 30.68 0.70 -10.47
CA ALA A 128 30.44 -0.74 -10.27
C ALA A 128 30.43 -1.15 -8.79
N GLU A 129 31.27 -0.56 -7.96
CA GLU A 129 31.37 -0.89 -6.53
C GLU A 129 30.16 -0.35 -5.77
N GLN A 130 29.79 0.90 -6.03
CA GLN A 130 28.62 1.55 -5.46
C GLN A 130 27.31 0.85 -5.84
N ARG A 131 27.19 0.37 -7.09
CA ARG A 131 26.03 -0.45 -7.51
C ARG A 131 25.92 -1.74 -6.72
N ALA A 132 27.03 -2.45 -6.56
CA ALA A 132 27.05 -3.69 -5.80
C ALA A 132 26.67 -3.45 -4.32
N GLU A 133 27.09 -2.34 -3.73
CA GLU A 133 26.71 -1.98 -2.37
C GLU A 133 25.23 -1.56 -2.28
N MET A 134 24.73 -0.79 -3.24
CA MET A 134 23.31 -0.45 -3.33
C MET A 134 22.43 -1.70 -3.40
N ASP A 135 22.80 -2.71 -4.20
CA ASP A 135 22.07 -3.96 -4.32
C ASP A 135 21.99 -4.72 -2.98
N LYS A 136 23.10 -4.77 -2.23
CA LYS A 136 23.10 -5.37 -0.88
C LYS A 136 22.17 -4.62 0.07
N VAL A 137 22.20 -3.28 0.05
CA VAL A 137 21.32 -2.45 0.90
C VAL A 137 19.86 -2.72 0.56
N MET A 138 19.52 -2.81 -0.73
CA MET A 138 18.16 -3.12 -1.18
C MET A 138 17.73 -4.53 -0.77
N GLU A 139 18.60 -5.52 -0.91
CA GLU A 139 18.31 -6.89 -0.47
C GLU A 139 18.05 -6.96 1.05
N GLN A 140 18.85 -6.26 1.86
CA GLN A 140 18.65 -6.17 3.30
C GLN A 140 17.31 -5.53 3.67
N ARG A 141 16.94 -4.44 2.97
CA ARG A 141 15.63 -3.80 3.13
C ARG A 141 14.49 -4.75 2.76
N HIS A 142 14.61 -5.47 1.66
CA HIS A 142 13.61 -6.46 1.23
C HIS A 142 13.44 -7.58 2.27
N ARG A 143 14.54 -8.11 2.79
CA ARG A 143 14.53 -9.13 3.86
C ARG A 143 13.87 -8.61 5.14
N ARG A 144 14.13 -7.35 5.52
CA ARG A 144 13.49 -6.71 6.69
C ARG A 144 12.00 -6.49 6.48
N GLY A 145 11.59 -5.94 5.35
CA GLY A 145 10.17 -5.74 5.00
C GLY A 145 9.38 -7.06 4.95
N GLY A 146 10.00 -8.13 4.45
CA GLY A 146 9.42 -9.47 4.46
C GLY A 146 9.21 -10.04 5.87
N LYS A 147 10.05 -9.69 6.85
CA LYS A 147 9.89 -10.12 8.25
C LYS A 147 8.72 -9.42 8.94
N TRP A 148 8.55 -8.11 8.73
CA TRP A 148 7.40 -7.36 9.26
C TRP A 148 6.06 -7.90 8.72
N ARG A 149 5.98 -8.23 7.42
CA ARG A 149 4.78 -8.84 6.82
C ARG A 149 4.41 -10.20 7.43
N LYS A 150 5.41 -11.02 7.82
CA LYS A 150 5.17 -12.31 8.49
C LYS A 150 4.63 -12.14 9.91
N HIS A 151 5.11 -11.13 10.64
CA HIS A 151 4.59 -10.82 11.98
C HIS A 151 3.16 -10.27 11.99
N CYS A 152 2.69 -9.66 10.90
CA CYS A 152 1.29 -9.25 10.76
C CYS A 152 0.36 -10.39 10.30
N ALA A 153 0.90 -11.46 9.72
CA ALA A 153 0.14 -12.58 9.18
C ALA A 153 0.08 -13.81 10.12
N SER A 154 0.61 -13.70 11.34
CA SER A 154 0.63 -14.76 12.36
C SER A 154 -0.33 -14.45 13.50
#